data_AF-A0A7G2MEY3-F1
#
_entry.id   AF-A0A7G2MEY3-F1
#
_cell.length_a   1.000
_cell.length_b   1.000
_cell.length_c   1.000
_cell.angle_alpha   90.00
_cell.angle_beta   90.00
_cell.angle_gamma   90.00
#
_symmetry.space_group_name_H-M   'P 1'
#
loop_
_entity.id
_entity.type
_entity.pdbx_description
1 polymer ?
#
loop_
_entity_poly.entity_id
_entity_poly.type
_entity_poly.pdbx_seq_one_letter_code
_entity_poly.pdbx_strand_id
1 'polypeptide(L)'
;MGFFKKGHIIVLLINIAVASIVLFVIGYIVLNRLEKYTNHGYYITVPELRGLTPDEAKPFAKEKNLQILVIDSIYDNNAKPGTIVEQFPSPNAHVKNNRAIQLTINANAPEKIIFPNLRNVAFRQSLQRLKNLGLNVGRIEYIPSNFKNLVLDFKYEGNIIEPNSLIQKGETVDIVLGNGNTSNDQVAIPSLAGKTLAEAKAILLRAFLNVGEILPDNTIKTEADQSTAIIYQQEPEFEENMTMKMGGDITLYLTKDKEKIMALDSLSIEELQP
;
A
#
# COMPACT_ATOMS: atom_id res chain seq x y z
N MET A 1 48.41 -74.98 -3.51
CA MET A 1 46.98 -74.61 -3.61
C MET A 1 46.20 -75.54 -2.69
N GLY A 2 46.14 -75.22 -1.40
CA GLY A 2 45.65 -76.15 -0.38
C GLY A 2 45.35 -75.39 0.90
N PHE A 3 44.46 -74.40 0.80
CA PHE A 3 44.02 -73.59 1.92
C PHE A 3 42.56 -73.97 2.21
N PHE A 4 42.25 -74.24 3.47
CA PHE A 4 40.98 -74.69 4.07
C PHE A 4 40.79 -76.20 4.27
N LYS A 5 41.21 -76.67 5.46
CA LYS A 5 40.65 -77.88 6.09
C LYS A 5 39.16 -77.61 6.42
N LYS A 6 38.27 -78.58 6.19
CA LYS A 6 36.80 -78.49 6.40
C LYS A 6 36.39 -77.81 7.73
N GLY A 7 37.15 -78.00 8.82
CA GLY A 7 36.87 -77.37 10.12
C GLY A 7 36.97 -75.84 10.14
N HIS A 8 37.89 -75.24 9.37
CA HIS A 8 38.04 -73.77 9.34
C HIS A 8 36.92 -73.08 8.54
N ILE A 9 36.37 -73.76 7.52
CA ILE A 9 35.22 -73.25 6.74
C ILE A 9 33.97 -73.19 7.63
N ILE A 10 33.75 -74.21 8.47
CA ILE A 10 32.59 -74.28 9.37
C ILE A 10 32.62 -73.14 10.39
N VAL A 11 33.78 -72.85 10.99
CA VAL A 11 33.94 -71.74 11.95
C VAL A 11 33.72 -70.39 11.28
N LEU A 12 34.20 -70.21 10.04
CA LEU A 12 33.98 -68.98 9.28
C LEU A 12 32.49 -68.77 8.94
N LEU A 13 31.78 -69.81 8.53
CA LEU A 13 30.33 -69.76 8.27
C LEU A 13 29.53 -69.44 9.54
N ILE A 14 29.91 -69.99 10.69
CA ILE A 14 29.28 -69.67 11.99
C ILE A 14 29.49 -68.19 12.35
N ASN A 15 30.69 -67.66 12.20
CA ASN A 15 30.97 -66.25 12.48
C ASN A 15 30.20 -65.29 11.56
N ILE A 16 30.05 -65.64 10.27
CA ILE A 16 29.23 -64.86 9.32
C ILE A 16 27.75 -64.91 9.70
N ALA A 17 27.24 -66.07 10.10
CA ALA A 17 25.87 -66.22 10.56
C ALA A 17 25.61 -65.39 11.83
N VAL A 18 26.51 -65.46 12.82
CA VAL A 18 26.43 -64.66 14.05
C VAL A 18 26.50 -63.16 13.74
N ALA A 19 27.44 -62.73 12.90
CA ALA A 19 27.55 -61.33 12.49
C ALA A 19 26.29 -60.84 11.77
N SER A 20 25.68 -61.68 10.92
CA SER A 20 24.43 -61.37 10.21
C SER A 20 23.25 -61.22 11.18
N ILE A 21 23.15 -62.11 12.17
CA ILE A 21 22.12 -62.03 13.22
C ILE A 21 22.30 -60.75 14.05
N VAL A 22 23.53 -60.45 14.47
CA VAL A 22 23.84 -59.23 15.23
C VAL A 22 23.48 -57.98 14.42
N LEU A 23 23.85 -57.93 13.13
CA LEU A 23 23.51 -56.82 12.26
C LEU A 23 21.99 -56.66 12.10
N PHE A 24 21.27 -57.77 11.96
CA PHE A 24 19.81 -57.76 11.87
C PHE A 24 19.15 -57.27 13.16
N VAL A 25 19.64 -57.72 14.32
CA VAL A 25 19.15 -57.27 15.64
C VAL A 25 19.44 -55.79 15.86
N ILE A 26 20.64 -55.31 15.51
CA ILE A 26 20.98 -53.88 15.60
C ILE A 26 20.09 -53.07 14.65
N GLY A 27 19.94 -53.51 13.39
CA GLY A 27 19.06 -52.87 12.42
C GLY A 27 17.62 -52.77 12.91
N TYR A 28 17.08 -53.86 13.45
CA TYR A 28 15.73 -53.89 14.03
C TYR A 28 15.58 -52.90 15.21
N ILE A 29 16.55 -52.86 16.13
CA ILE A 29 16.54 -51.92 17.26
C ILE A 29 16.62 -50.47 16.77
N VAL A 30 17.50 -50.18 15.81
CA VAL A 30 17.68 -48.84 15.23
C VAL A 30 16.39 -48.39 14.54
N LEU A 31 15.82 -49.20 13.65
CA LEU A 31 14.58 -48.86 12.93
C LEU A 31 13.40 -48.64 13.88
N ASN A 32 13.19 -49.53 14.86
CA ASN A 32 12.11 -49.42 15.83
C ASN A 32 12.30 -48.21 16.79
N ARG A 33 13.55 -47.83 17.08
CA ARG A 33 13.84 -46.60 17.83
C ARG A 33 13.63 -45.35 16.98
N LEU A 34 13.99 -45.36 15.68
CA LEU A 34 13.78 -44.25 14.75
C LEU A 34 12.30 -43.89 14.59
N GLU A 35 11.39 -44.88 14.58
CA GLU A 35 9.95 -44.63 14.58
C GLU A 35 9.52 -43.78 15.79
N LYS A 36 10.05 -44.08 16.98
CA LYS A 36 9.78 -43.33 18.21
C LYS A 36 10.50 -41.97 18.24
N TYR A 37 11.70 -41.86 17.68
CA TYR A 37 12.47 -40.61 17.65
C TYR A 37 11.95 -39.59 16.63
N THR A 38 11.29 -40.05 15.55
CA THR A 38 10.85 -39.16 14.47
C THR A 38 9.43 -38.58 14.65
N ASN A 39 8.68 -39.02 15.67
CA ASN A 39 7.28 -38.60 15.91
C ASN A 39 6.44 -38.62 14.62
N HIS A 40 6.57 -39.67 13.81
CA HIS A 40 5.75 -39.86 12.61
C HIS A 40 4.27 -39.87 13.00
N GLY A 41 3.45 -39.06 12.33
CA GLY A 41 2.00 -39.01 12.57
C GLY A 41 1.52 -37.99 13.61
N TYR A 42 2.40 -37.36 14.40
CA TYR A 42 1.99 -36.30 15.31
C TYR A 42 2.09 -34.93 14.64
N TYR A 43 0.94 -34.39 14.25
CA TYR A 43 0.82 -33.07 13.66
C TYR A 43 -0.14 -32.23 14.50
N ILE A 44 0.19 -30.95 14.59
CA ILE A 44 -0.71 -29.93 15.12
C ILE A 44 -1.39 -29.24 13.95
N THR A 45 -2.70 -29.10 14.07
CA THR A 45 -3.49 -28.26 13.17
C THR A 45 -3.29 -26.80 13.53
N VAL A 46 -2.89 -25.99 12.54
CA VAL A 46 -2.69 -24.55 12.70
C VAL A 46 -4.04 -23.85 12.91
N PRO A 47 -4.22 -23.06 13.99
CA PRO A 47 -5.45 -22.31 14.22
C PRO A 47 -5.60 -21.15 13.22
N GLU A 48 -6.83 -20.68 13.05
CA GLU A 48 -7.12 -19.40 12.40
C GLU A 48 -6.83 -18.27 13.40
N LEU A 49 -5.90 -17.40 13.04
CA LEU A 49 -5.44 -16.27 13.85
C LEU A 49 -5.71 -14.93 13.16
N ARG A 50 -6.15 -14.91 11.89
CA ARG A 50 -6.44 -13.65 11.19
C ARG A 50 -7.61 -12.91 11.86
N GLY A 51 -7.52 -11.59 11.86
CA GLY A 51 -8.47 -10.70 12.51
C GLY A 51 -8.28 -10.53 14.03
N LEU A 52 -7.42 -11.33 14.67
CA LEU A 52 -7.00 -11.14 16.06
C LEU A 52 -5.76 -10.23 16.12
N THR A 53 -5.51 -9.60 17.26
CA THR A 53 -4.20 -9.00 17.56
C THR A 53 -3.17 -10.10 17.90
N PRO A 54 -1.86 -9.85 17.73
CA PRO A 54 -0.83 -10.80 18.14
C PRO A 54 -0.93 -11.22 19.61
N ASP A 55 -1.39 -10.32 20.50
CA ASP A 55 -1.57 -10.61 21.92
C ASP A 55 -2.78 -11.52 22.18
N GLU A 56 -3.89 -11.31 21.49
CA GLU A 56 -5.06 -12.20 21.53
C GLU A 56 -4.77 -13.56 20.89
N ALA A 57 -3.89 -13.64 19.90
CA ALA A 57 -3.51 -14.87 19.21
C ALA A 57 -2.57 -15.78 20.05
N LYS A 58 -1.74 -15.20 20.93
CA LYS A 58 -0.79 -15.92 21.79
C LYS A 58 -1.40 -17.10 22.57
N PRO A 59 -2.54 -16.97 23.28
CA PRO A 59 -3.13 -18.10 24.01
C PRO A 59 -3.53 -19.26 23.08
N PHE A 60 -4.10 -18.98 21.90
CA PHE A 60 -4.50 -20.03 20.94
C PHE A 60 -3.30 -20.80 20.39
N ALA A 61 -2.21 -20.09 20.06
CA ALA A 61 -0.97 -20.74 19.63
C ALA A 61 -0.34 -21.56 20.78
N LYS A 62 -0.32 -21.02 22.00
CA LYS A 62 0.24 -21.68 23.18
C LYS A 62 -0.51 -22.97 23.54
N GLU A 63 -1.85 -22.97 23.46
CA GLU A 63 -2.67 -24.17 23.68
C GLU A 63 -2.25 -25.32 22.74
N LYS A 64 -1.89 -24.98 21.49
CA LYS A 64 -1.46 -25.92 20.47
C LYS A 64 0.05 -26.17 20.45
N ASN A 65 0.82 -25.69 21.43
CA ASN A 65 2.30 -25.76 21.45
C ASN A 65 2.96 -25.17 20.18
N LEU A 66 2.39 -24.09 19.66
CA LEU A 66 2.92 -23.31 18.54
C LEU A 66 3.52 -22.00 19.05
N GLN A 67 4.47 -21.47 18.29
CA GLN A 67 5.05 -20.14 18.55
C GLN A 67 4.45 -19.12 17.58
N ILE A 68 4.43 -17.86 18.00
CA ILE A 68 4.04 -16.74 17.13
C ILE A 68 5.28 -15.89 16.85
N LEU A 69 5.46 -15.52 15.59
CA LEU A 69 6.49 -14.60 15.14
C LEU A 69 5.87 -13.58 14.19
N VAL A 70 5.82 -12.31 14.60
CA VAL A 70 5.47 -11.22 13.68
C VAL A 70 6.69 -10.93 12.82
N ILE A 71 6.57 -11.15 11.50
CA ILE A 71 7.70 -11.01 10.57
C ILE A 71 7.61 -9.73 9.74
N ASP A 72 6.41 -9.18 9.57
CA ASP A 72 6.18 -8.03 8.71
C ASP A 72 4.90 -7.27 9.13
N SER A 73 4.76 -6.06 8.62
CA SER A 73 3.55 -5.25 8.74
C SER A 73 3.24 -4.54 7.42
N ILE A 74 1.98 -4.62 7.00
CA ILE A 74 1.45 -3.88 5.85
C ILE A 74 0.43 -2.87 6.32
N TYR A 75 0.20 -1.80 5.58
CA TYR A 75 -0.89 -0.87 5.88
C TYR A 75 -2.03 -1.05 4.88
N ASP A 76 -3.20 -1.46 5.38
CA ASP A 76 -4.45 -1.56 4.63
C ASP A 76 -5.55 -0.81 5.39
N ASN A 77 -6.14 0.18 4.73
CA ASN A 77 -7.25 0.99 5.24
C ASN A 77 -8.53 0.17 5.50
N ASN A 78 -8.70 -0.97 4.83
CA ASN A 78 -9.89 -1.81 4.97
C ASN A 78 -9.77 -2.82 6.12
N ALA A 79 -8.55 -3.03 6.63
CA ALA A 79 -8.29 -3.94 7.73
C ALA A 79 -8.20 -3.19 9.07
N LYS A 80 -8.50 -3.88 10.17
CA LYS A 80 -8.41 -3.29 11.51
C LYS A 80 -6.93 -3.07 11.89
N PRO A 81 -6.52 -1.86 12.33
CA PRO A 81 -5.18 -1.59 12.82
C PRO A 81 -4.72 -2.58 13.90
N GLY A 82 -3.47 -3.05 13.81
CA GLY A 82 -2.85 -3.95 14.79
C GLY A 82 -3.32 -5.41 14.73
N THR A 83 -4.23 -5.75 13.81
CA THR A 83 -4.72 -7.12 13.65
C THR A 83 -3.89 -7.90 12.63
N ILE A 84 -3.92 -9.23 12.75
CA ILE A 84 -3.25 -10.15 11.83
C ILE A 84 -4.02 -10.17 10.52
N VAL A 85 -3.36 -9.79 9.42
CA VAL A 85 -3.93 -9.82 8.07
C VAL A 85 -3.57 -11.13 7.38
N GLU A 86 -2.33 -11.57 7.56
CA GLU A 86 -1.85 -12.81 6.97
C GLU A 86 -1.14 -13.67 8.01
N GLN A 87 -1.24 -14.99 7.81
CA GLN A 87 -0.52 -15.97 8.60
C GLN A 87 0.07 -17.04 7.71
N PHE A 88 1.23 -17.56 8.11
CA PHE A 88 1.87 -18.71 7.49
C PHE A 88 2.48 -19.64 8.56
N PRO A 89 2.24 -20.96 8.51
CA PRO A 89 1.38 -21.68 7.57
C PRO A 89 -0.10 -21.32 7.66
N SER A 90 -0.85 -21.62 6.60
CA SER A 90 -2.28 -21.32 6.51
C SER A 90 -3.09 -22.04 7.61
N PRO A 91 -4.27 -21.50 7.97
CA PRO A 91 -5.20 -22.18 8.86
C PRO A 91 -5.48 -23.62 8.42
N ASN A 92 -5.64 -24.52 9.39
CA ASN A 92 -5.85 -25.96 9.19
C ASN A 92 -4.67 -26.73 8.57
N ALA A 93 -3.53 -26.09 8.29
CA ALA A 93 -2.32 -26.78 7.89
C ALA A 93 -1.79 -27.67 9.02
N HIS A 94 -1.03 -28.71 8.65
CA HIS A 94 -0.43 -29.65 9.60
C HIS A 94 1.05 -29.32 9.80
N VAL A 95 1.43 -29.03 11.04
CA VAL A 95 2.80 -28.66 11.40
C VAL A 95 3.32 -29.51 12.56
N LYS A 96 4.65 -29.55 12.72
CA LYS A 96 5.27 -30.18 13.89
C LYS A 96 5.12 -29.29 15.12
N ASN A 97 5.26 -29.89 16.30
CA ASN A 97 5.39 -29.19 17.58
C ASN A 97 6.42 -28.06 17.52
N ASN A 98 6.12 -26.98 18.25
CA ASN A 98 7.02 -25.84 18.40
C ASN A 98 7.31 -25.09 17.09
N ARG A 99 6.45 -25.25 16.06
CA ARG A 99 6.55 -24.48 14.83
C ARG A 99 6.18 -23.03 15.09
N ALA A 100 6.98 -22.11 14.56
CA ALA A 100 6.64 -20.70 14.52
C ALA A 100 5.64 -20.42 13.38
N ILE A 101 4.52 -19.81 13.74
CA ILE A 101 3.55 -19.24 12.83
C ILE A 101 4.00 -17.80 12.58
N GLN A 102 4.34 -17.53 11.34
CA GLN A 102 4.72 -16.21 10.84
C GLN A 102 3.46 -15.40 10.60
N LEU A 103 3.42 -14.20 11.15
CA LEU A 103 2.27 -13.30 11.05
C LEU A 103 2.69 -12.00 10.37
N THR A 104 1.83 -11.53 9.46
CA THR A 104 1.86 -10.18 8.92
C THR A 104 0.70 -9.41 9.54
N ILE A 105 1.01 -8.28 10.17
CA ILE A 105 0.00 -7.46 10.86
C ILE A 105 -0.38 -6.22 10.04
N ASN A 106 -1.59 -5.72 10.25
CA ASN A 106 -1.95 -4.40 9.76
C ASN A 106 -1.27 -3.35 10.63
N ALA A 107 -0.47 -2.47 10.03
CA ALA A 107 0.20 -1.38 10.73
C ALA A 107 -0.84 -0.42 11.32
N ASN A 108 -0.49 0.20 12.44
CA ASN A 108 -1.40 1.15 13.09
C ASN A 108 -1.53 2.47 12.32
N ALA A 109 -0.53 2.78 11.50
CA ALA A 109 -0.48 3.98 10.68
C ALA A 109 0.27 3.67 9.38
N PRO A 110 0.04 4.47 8.31
CA PRO A 110 0.85 4.43 7.11
C PRO A 110 2.35 4.57 7.40
N GLU A 111 3.17 4.07 6.47
CA GLU A 111 4.61 4.26 6.51
C GLU A 111 4.98 5.75 6.56
N LYS A 112 5.92 6.11 7.44
CA LYS A 112 6.47 7.46 7.49
C LYS A 112 7.67 7.58 6.57
N ILE A 113 7.67 8.63 5.76
CA ILE A 113 8.77 8.98 4.86
C ILE A 113 9.50 10.21 5.38
N ILE A 114 10.77 10.32 5.02
CA ILE A 114 11.59 11.51 5.27
C ILE A 114 11.30 12.53 4.16
N PHE A 115 10.80 13.71 4.52
CA PHE A 115 10.53 14.78 3.56
C PHE A 115 11.85 15.41 3.07
N PRO A 116 12.22 15.26 1.79
CA PRO A 116 13.48 15.79 1.31
C PRO A 116 13.43 17.32 1.16
N ASN A 117 14.59 17.95 1.06
CA ASN A 117 14.63 19.37 0.70
C ASN A 117 14.21 19.54 -0.78
N LEU A 118 13.00 20.07 -0.99
CA LEU A 118 12.42 20.37 -2.30
C LEU A 118 12.30 21.88 -2.57
N ARG A 119 12.90 22.72 -1.72
CA ARG A 119 12.94 24.18 -1.91
C ARG A 119 13.88 24.53 -3.08
N ASN A 120 13.61 25.65 -3.75
CA ASN A 120 14.33 26.12 -4.95
C ASN A 120 14.29 25.14 -6.13
N VAL A 121 13.27 24.29 -6.18
CA VAL A 121 12.98 23.39 -7.31
C VAL A 121 11.82 23.97 -8.12
N ALA A 122 11.83 23.78 -9.44
CA ALA A 122 10.72 24.18 -10.29
C ALA A 122 9.45 23.40 -9.95
N PHE A 123 8.30 24.08 -9.88
CA PHE A 123 7.01 23.48 -9.48
C PHE A 123 6.72 22.12 -10.15
N ARG A 124 6.84 22.03 -11.49
CA ARG A 124 6.57 20.79 -12.23
C ARG A 124 7.47 19.62 -11.82
N GLN A 125 8.73 19.90 -11.48
CA GLN A 125 9.65 18.87 -10.99
C GLN A 125 9.28 18.43 -9.57
N SER A 126 8.86 19.38 -8.72
CA SER A 126 8.41 19.08 -7.36
C SER A 126 7.17 18.18 -7.35
N LEU A 127 6.22 18.38 -8.28
CA LEU A 127 5.05 17.50 -8.43
C LEU A 127 5.45 16.03 -8.65
N GLN A 128 6.44 15.78 -9.51
CA GLN A 128 6.92 14.42 -9.76
C GLN A 128 7.62 13.83 -8.53
N ARG A 129 8.41 14.64 -7.81
CA ARG A 129 9.10 14.20 -6.59
C ARG A 129 8.10 13.86 -5.49
N LEU A 130 7.08 14.69 -5.25
CA LEU A 130 6.02 14.41 -4.29
C LEU A 130 5.24 13.14 -4.65
N LYS A 131 4.90 12.97 -5.93
CA LYS A 131 4.25 11.74 -6.41
C LYS A 131 5.09 10.49 -6.15
N ASN A 132 6.40 10.56 -6.42
CA ASN A 132 7.32 9.43 -6.18
C ASN A 132 7.46 9.08 -4.69
N LEU A 133 7.32 10.08 -3.82
CA LEU A 133 7.26 9.91 -2.37
C LEU A 133 5.92 9.34 -1.89
N GLY A 134 4.91 9.26 -2.75
CA GLY A 134 3.55 8.85 -2.38
C GLY A 134 2.81 9.91 -1.58
N LEU A 135 3.18 11.19 -1.73
CA LEU A 135 2.46 12.32 -1.15
C LEU A 135 1.49 12.91 -2.17
N ASN A 136 0.36 13.39 -1.67
CA ASN A 136 -0.64 14.11 -2.45
C ASN A 136 -0.29 15.61 -2.48
N VAL A 137 -0.61 16.26 -3.60
CA VAL A 137 -0.44 17.70 -3.75
C VAL A 137 -1.75 18.37 -3.38
N GLY A 138 -1.67 19.26 -2.39
CA GLY A 138 -2.79 20.06 -1.93
C GLY A 138 -2.92 21.36 -2.70
N ARG A 139 -3.04 22.45 -1.95
CA ARG A 139 -3.23 23.81 -2.46
C ARG A 139 -1.91 24.42 -2.91
N ILE A 140 -2.00 25.30 -3.89
CA ILE A 140 -0.94 26.16 -4.37
C ILE A 140 -1.17 27.54 -3.76
N GLU A 141 -0.21 28.00 -2.97
CA GLU A 141 -0.18 29.36 -2.44
C GLU A 141 0.88 30.17 -3.15
N TYR A 142 0.55 31.41 -3.50
CA TYR A 142 1.52 32.34 -4.11
C TYR A 142 1.92 33.43 -3.12
N ILE A 143 3.23 33.63 -2.96
CA ILE A 143 3.79 34.74 -2.18
C ILE A 143 4.70 35.63 -3.05
N PRO A 144 4.89 36.91 -2.67
CA PRO A 144 5.83 37.81 -3.34
C PRO A 144 7.25 37.23 -3.39
N SER A 145 7.82 37.14 -4.60
CA SER A 145 9.18 36.66 -4.82
C SER A 145 9.66 37.03 -6.21
N ASN A 146 10.98 37.19 -6.38
CA ASN A 146 11.58 37.47 -7.69
C ASN A 146 11.56 36.26 -8.65
N PHE A 147 11.23 35.06 -8.16
CA PHE A 147 11.28 33.83 -8.93
C PHE A 147 9.88 33.27 -9.18
N LYS A 148 9.38 33.40 -10.42
CA LYS A 148 8.05 32.88 -10.81
C LYS A 148 8.03 31.35 -10.83
N ASN A 149 7.02 30.75 -10.21
CA ASN A 149 6.78 29.30 -10.17
C ASN A 149 7.93 28.46 -9.58
N LEU A 150 8.83 29.10 -8.83
CA LEU A 150 9.82 28.43 -8.01
C LEU A 150 9.18 28.03 -6.70
N VAL A 151 9.42 26.80 -6.24
CA VAL A 151 8.97 26.37 -4.92
C VAL A 151 9.82 27.03 -3.85
N LEU A 152 9.17 27.80 -2.99
CA LEU A 152 9.78 28.48 -1.85
C LEU A 152 9.64 27.65 -0.60
N ASP A 153 8.47 27.06 -0.39
CA ASP A 153 8.21 26.19 0.76
C ASP A 153 7.09 25.17 0.51
N PHE A 154 6.90 24.29 1.48
CA PHE A 154 5.77 23.36 1.56
C PHE A 154 5.08 23.48 2.91
N LYS A 155 3.77 23.23 2.95
CA LYS A 155 3.01 23.20 4.19
C LYS A 155 2.28 21.87 4.38
N TYR A 156 2.25 21.40 5.62
CA TYR A 156 1.46 20.27 6.06
C TYR A 156 0.65 20.71 7.28
N GLU A 157 -0.66 20.50 7.24
CA GLU A 157 -1.59 20.97 8.27
C GLU A 157 -1.44 22.47 8.58
N GLY A 158 -1.19 23.28 7.53
CA GLY A 158 -0.99 24.73 7.63
C GLY A 158 0.38 25.19 8.11
N ASN A 159 1.25 24.28 8.57
CA ASN A 159 2.59 24.58 9.07
C ASN A 159 3.67 24.30 8.03
N ILE A 160 4.74 25.11 8.04
CA ILE A 160 5.89 24.90 7.17
C ILE A 160 6.56 23.55 7.49
N ILE A 161 6.88 22.81 6.44
CA ILE A 161 7.54 21.52 6.53
C ILE A 161 9.04 21.72 6.43
N GLU A 162 9.77 21.43 7.51
CA GLU A 162 11.23 21.43 7.44
C GLU A 162 11.78 20.18 6.74
N PRO A 163 12.89 20.30 6.00
CA PRO A 163 13.60 19.17 5.45
C PRO A 163 13.96 18.14 6.51
N ASN A 164 13.89 16.87 6.13
CA ASN A 164 14.09 15.70 6.97
C ASN A 164 13.02 15.46 8.05
N SER A 165 11.92 16.21 8.03
CA SER A 165 10.73 15.89 8.82
C SER A 165 10.11 14.57 8.38
N LEU A 166 9.37 13.92 9.28
CA LEU A 166 8.65 12.68 8.99
C LEU A 166 7.20 12.99 8.63
N ILE A 167 6.77 12.53 7.46
CA ILE A 167 5.39 12.67 6.97
C ILE A 167 4.86 11.28 6.65
N GLN A 168 3.58 11.03 6.93
CA GLN A 168 2.95 9.77 6.56
C GLN A 168 2.74 9.72 5.04
N LYS A 169 2.96 8.55 4.44
CA LYS A 169 2.66 8.33 3.04
C LYS A 169 1.16 8.48 2.81
N GLY A 170 0.78 9.12 1.71
CA GLY A 170 -0.61 9.46 1.40
C GLY A 170 -1.06 10.81 1.93
N GLU A 171 -0.27 11.47 2.78
CA GLU A 171 -0.59 12.81 3.26
C GLU A 171 -0.59 13.85 2.15
N THR A 172 -1.38 14.90 2.36
CA THR A 172 -1.51 16.03 1.43
C THR A 172 -0.61 17.17 1.87
N VAL A 173 0.17 17.70 0.93
CA VAL A 173 1.12 18.78 1.16
C VAL A 173 0.81 19.95 0.23
N ASP A 174 0.64 21.13 0.81
CA ASP A 174 0.46 22.38 0.08
C ASP A 174 1.82 22.92 -0.37
N ILE A 175 1.82 23.66 -1.48
CA ILE A 175 3.03 24.17 -2.13
C ILE A 175 2.99 25.69 -2.14
N VAL A 176 4.05 26.31 -1.60
CA VAL A 176 4.23 27.76 -1.62
C VAL A 176 5.15 28.13 -2.78
N LEU A 177 4.60 28.87 -3.74
CA LEU A 177 5.28 29.31 -4.96
C LEU A 177 5.57 30.82 -4.95
N GLY A 178 6.67 31.19 -5.59
CA GLY A 178 6.95 32.58 -5.91
C GLY A 178 6.11 33.09 -7.08
N ASN A 179 5.55 34.30 -6.95
CA ASN A 179 4.77 34.94 -8.03
C ASN A 179 5.62 35.64 -9.10
N GLY A 180 6.94 35.80 -8.87
CA GLY A 180 7.84 36.48 -9.81
C GLY A 180 7.75 38.01 -9.81
N ASN A 181 7.04 38.61 -8.85
CA ASN A 181 6.78 40.07 -8.78
C ASN A 181 6.29 40.66 -10.11
N THR A 182 5.54 39.88 -10.89
CA THR A 182 4.99 40.30 -12.18
C THR A 182 3.51 40.62 -12.07
N SER A 183 3.05 41.62 -12.80
CA SER A 183 1.62 41.93 -12.99
C SER A 183 0.89 40.90 -13.87
N ASN A 184 1.62 39.99 -14.51
CA ASN A 184 1.07 38.91 -15.33
C ASN A 184 0.97 37.60 -14.53
N ASP A 185 0.12 37.61 -13.51
CA ASP A 185 -0.21 36.47 -12.64
C ASP A 185 -1.53 35.80 -13.04
N GLN A 186 -2.01 36.04 -14.27
CA GLN A 186 -3.22 35.46 -14.82
C GLN A 186 -2.93 34.13 -15.54
N VAL A 187 -3.83 33.17 -15.40
CA VAL A 187 -3.83 31.86 -16.07
C VAL A 187 -5.22 31.59 -16.63
N ALA A 188 -5.28 30.87 -17.75
CA ALA A 188 -6.55 30.48 -18.37
C ALA A 188 -7.32 29.52 -17.44
N ILE A 189 -8.63 29.72 -17.35
CA ILE A 189 -9.54 28.80 -16.66
C ILE A 189 -9.75 27.59 -17.58
N PRO A 190 -9.41 26.36 -17.15
CA PRO A 190 -9.65 25.18 -17.95
C PRO A 190 -11.12 24.75 -17.88
N SER A 191 -11.61 24.10 -18.95
CA SER A 191 -12.88 23.37 -18.90
C SER A 191 -12.71 22.05 -18.15
N LEU A 192 -13.54 21.84 -17.14
CA LEU A 192 -13.55 20.66 -16.27
C LEU A 192 -14.83 19.84 -16.42
N ALA A 193 -15.80 20.31 -17.19
CA ALA A 193 -17.02 19.58 -17.45
C ALA A 193 -16.72 18.19 -18.06
N GLY A 194 -17.42 17.17 -17.58
CA GLY A 194 -17.21 15.79 -17.98
C GLY A 194 -16.00 15.09 -17.33
N LYS A 195 -15.18 15.80 -16.55
CA LYS A 195 -14.01 15.22 -15.88
C LYS A 195 -14.37 14.67 -14.51
N THR A 196 -13.66 13.62 -14.09
CA THR A 196 -13.69 13.14 -12.71
C THR A 196 -12.97 14.12 -11.78
N LEU A 197 -13.25 14.03 -10.48
CA LEU A 197 -12.58 14.88 -9.48
C LEU A 197 -11.04 14.73 -9.52
N ALA A 198 -10.54 13.51 -9.74
CA ALA A 198 -9.12 13.23 -9.83
C ALA A 198 -8.47 13.88 -11.08
N GLU A 199 -9.15 13.80 -12.22
CA GLU A 199 -8.71 14.44 -13.45
C GLU A 199 -8.72 15.97 -13.32
N ALA A 200 -9.80 16.53 -12.77
CA ALA A 200 -9.92 17.97 -12.59
C ALA A 200 -8.86 18.53 -11.65
N LYS A 201 -8.59 17.87 -10.51
CA LYS A 201 -7.44 18.20 -9.64
C LYS A 201 -6.14 18.26 -10.45
N ALA A 202 -5.89 17.26 -11.29
CA ALA A 202 -4.68 17.20 -12.08
C ALA A 202 -4.62 18.26 -13.21
N ILE A 203 -5.76 18.66 -13.78
CA ILE A 203 -5.85 19.74 -14.77
C ILE A 203 -5.59 21.09 -14.10
N LEU A 204 -6.28 21.36 -12.99
CA LEU A 204 -6.13 22.59 -12.19
C LEU A 204 -4.70 22.80 -11.70
N LEU A 205 -4.09 21.76 -11.12
CA LEU A 205 -2.69 21.82 -10.69
C LEU A 205 -1.73 22.18 -11.83
N ARG A 206 -1.97 21.66 -13.04
CA ARG A 206 -1.15 22.00 -14.23
C ARG A 206 -1.40 23.42 -14.73
N ALA A 207 -2.61 23.94 -14.52
CA ALA A 207 -3.01 25.31 -14.80
C ALA A 207 -2.59 26.30 -13.71
N PHE A 208 -1.95 25.84 -12.61
CA PHE A 208 -1.60 26.65 -11.44
C PHE A 208 -2.82 27.19 -10.69
N LEU A 209 -3.92 26.45 -10.69
CA LEU A 209 -5.18 26.75 -10.00
C LEU A 209 -5.49 25.69 -8.94
N ASN A 210 -6.36 26.04 -8.01
CA ASN A 210 -6.77 25.22 -6.89
C ASN A 210 -8.20 24.71 -7.05
N VAL A 211 -8.48 23.58 -6.42
CA VAL A 211 -9.86 23.17 -6.18
C VAL A 211 -10.40 24.00 -5.02
N GLY A 212 -11.50 24.71 -5.27
CA GLY A 212 -12.26 25.45 -4.27
C GLY A 212 -13.25 24.55 -3.55
N GLU A 213 -14.48 25.01 -3.42
CA GLU A 213 -15.55 24.24 -2.79
C GLU A 213 -15.99 23.07 -3.70
N ILE A 214 -16.30 21.92 -3.09
CA ILE A 214 -16.81 20.75 -3.80
C ILE A 214 -18.27 20.58 -3.40
N LEU A 215 -19.17 20.78 -4.35
CA LEU A 215 -20.62 20.75 -4.15
C LEU A 215 -21.23 19.52 -4.84
N PRO A 216 -21.33 18.38 -4.13
CA PRO A 216 -22.00 17.20 -4.66
C PRO A 216 -23.52 17.41 -4.71
N ASP A 217 -24.17 16.85 -5.74
CA ASP A 217 -25.64 16.80 -5.77
C ASP A 217 -26.21 15.58 -5.01
N ASN A 218 -27.54 15.45 -5.02
CA ASN A 218 -28.27 14.42 -4.29
C ASN A 218 -27.95 12.97 -4.74
N THR A 219 -27.24 12.78 -5.86
CA THR A 219 -26.85 11.45 -6.36
C THR A 219 -25.61 10.89 -5.66
N ILE A 220 -24.86 11.75 -4.95
CA ILE A 220 -23.62 11.37 -4.28
C ILE A 220 -23.90 11.24 -2.78
N LYS A 221 -23.79 10.02 -2.25
CA LYS A 221 -24.08 9.72 -0.83
C LYS A 221 -22.85 9.23 -0.07
N THR A 222 -21.86 8.73 -0.79
CA THR A 222 -20.66 8.12 -0.23
C THR A 222 -19.41 8.69 -0.91
N GLU A 223 -18.25 8.56 -0.25
CA GLU A 223 -16.97 8.89 -0.86
C GLU A 223 -16.68 8.04 -2.12
N ALA A 224 -17.14 6.79 -2.12
CA ALA A 224 -17.07 5.90 -3.28
C ALA A 224 -17.87 6.47 -4.46
N ASP A 225 -19.04 7.07 -4.21
CA ASP A 225 -19.80 7.78 -5.24
C ASP A 225 -19.04 8.99 -5.75
N GLN A 226 -18.46 9.79 -4.85
CA GLN A 226 -17.73 10.99 -5.22
C GLN A 226 -16.49 10.70 -6.09
N SER A 227 -15.80 9.58 -5.86
CA SER A 227 -14.63 9.19 -6.66
C SER A 227 -14.96 8.83 -8.11
N THR A 228 -16.22 8.44 -8.37
CA THR A 228 -16.71 8.05 -9.70
C THR A 228 -17.64 9.09 -10.32
N ALA A 229 -17.98 10.14 -9.58
CA ALA A 229 -18.78 11.26 -10.06
C ALA A 229 -18.00 12.12 -11.05
N ILE A 230 -18.74 12.80 -11.92
CA ILE A 230 -18.18 13.75 -12.87
C ILE A 230 -18.60 15.17 -12.52
N ILE A 231 -17.81 16.12 -12.98
CA ILE A 231 -18.10 17.53 -12.87
C ILE A 231 -19.06 17.90 -13.99
N TYR A 232 -20.23 18.43 -13.63
CA TYR A 232 -21.21 18.91 -14.61
C TYR A 232 -21.25 20.43 -14.70
N GLN A 233 -20.70 21.11 -13.70
CA GLN A 233 -20.61 22.56 -13.67
C GLN A 233 -19.39 22.96 -12.83
N GLN A 234 -18.81 24.11 -13.17
CA GLN A 234 -17.74 24.75 -12.42
C GLN A 234 -18.08 26.22 -12.20
N GLU A 235 -17.52 26.80 -11.14
CA GLU A 235 -17.54 28.25 -10.92
C GLU A 235 -16.12 28.76 -10.65
N PRO A 236 -15.62 29.74 -11.43
CA PRO A 236 -16.27 30.39 -12.56
C PRO A 236 -16.54 29.46 -13.75
N GLU A 237 -17.57 29.81 -14.53
CA GLU A 237 -17.90 29.12 -15.78
C GLU A 237 -16.73 29.21 -16.77
N PHE A 238 -16.57 28.17 -17.58
CA PHE A 238 -15.53 28.16 -18.59
C PHE A 238 -15.94 29.05 -19.78
N GLU A 239 -15.08 30.01 -20.12
CA GLU A 239 -15.19 30.79 -21.34
C GLU A 239 -13.83 30.87 -22.05
N GLU A 240 -13.84 30.79 -23.38
CA GLU A 240 -12.64 30.92 -24.21
C GLU A 240 -12.06 32.34 -24.01
N ASN A 241 -10.87 32.42 -23.41
CA ASN A 241 -10.16 33.64 -22.97
C ASN A 241 -10.42 34.16 -21.54
N MET A 242 -11.26 33.50 -20.75
CA MET A 242 -11.37 33.87 -19.34
C MET A 242 -10.11 33.45 -18.56
N THR A 243 -9.57 34.39 -17.80
CA THR A 243 -8.40 34.15 -16.95
C THR A 243 -8.73 34.39 -15.48
N MET A 244 -8.01 33.69 -14.63
CA MET A 244 -8.02 33.87 -13.19
C MET A 244 -6.59 34.05 -12.70
N LYS A 245 -6.44 34.73 -11.56
CA LYS A 245 -5.17 34.80 -10.87
C LYS A 245 -4.67 33.40 -10.48
N MET A 246 -3.38 33.16 -10.65
CA MET A 246 -2.69 31.95 -10.20
C MET A 246 -2.95 31.68 -8.71
N GLY A 247 -3.18 30.41 -8.36
CA GLY A 247 -3.61 29.99 -7.02
C GLY A 247 -5.08 30.31 -6.72
N GLY A 248 -5.85 30.77 -7.70
CA GLY A 248 -7.29 30.97 -7.58
C GLY A 248 -8.04 29.64 -7.45
N ASP A 249 -9.19 29.71 -6.80
CA ASP A 249 -10.02 28.55 -6.48
C ASP A 249 -11.14 28.39 -7.51
N ILE A 250 -11.35 27.17 -8.00
CA ILE A 250 -12.48 26.81 -8.85
C ILE A 250 -13.40 25.86 -8.07
N THR A 251 -14.63 26.30 -7.86
CA THR A 251 -15.70 25.52 -7.24
C THR A 251 -16.21 24.48 -8.23
N LEU A 252 -16.39 23.25 -7.76
CA LEU A 252 -16.75 22.10 -8.60
C LEU A 252 -18.09 21.51 -8.16
N TYR A 253 -18.99 21.32 -9.12
CA TYR A 253 -20.29 20.69 -8.90
C TYR A 253 -20.27 19.27 -9.45
N LEU A 254 -20.52 18.29 -8.59
CA LEU A 254 -20.38 16.87 -8.95
C LEU A 254 -21.74 16.19 -9.07
N THR A 255 -21.86 15.27 -10.03
CA THR A 255 -23.06 14.45 -10.24
C THR A 255 -22.72 13.04 -10.73
N LYS A 256 -23.63 12.10 -10.47
CA LYS A 256 -23.73 10.78 -11.11
C LYS A 256 -25.02 10.63 -11.93
N ASP A 257 -25.80 11.70 -12.06
CA ASP A 257 -27.07 11.69 -12.79
C ASP A 257 -26.83 11.53 -14.30
N LYS A 258 -27.28 10.42 -14.87
CA LYS A 258 -27.10 10.11 -16.29
C LYS A 258 -27.66 11.19 -17.22
N GLU A 259 -28.76 11.87 -16.85
CA GLU A 259 -29.36 12.89 -17.72
C GLU A 259 -28.46 14.12 -17.83
N LYS A 260 -27.90 14.57 -16.71
CA LYS A 260 -26.92 15.67 -16.68
C LYS A 260 -25.66 15.31 -17.46
N ILE A 261 -25.21 14.07 -17.34
CA ILE A 261 -24.03 13.57 -18.06
C ILE A 261 -24.29 13.59 -19.57
N MET A 262 -25.44 13.08 -20.02
CA MET A 262 -25.82 13.06 -21.44
C MET A 262 -26.02 14.47 -22.03
N ALA A 263 -26.47 15.43 -21.23
CA ALA A 263 -26.58 16.83 -21.65
C ALA A 263 -25.21 17.43 -21.98
N LEU A 264 -24.17 17.12 -21.19
CA LEU A 264 -22.79 17.55 -21.46
C LEU A 264 -22.26 16.97 -22.77
N ASP A 265 -22.50 15.66 -23.00
CA ASP A 265 -22.07 15.00 -24.24
C ASP A 265 -22.75 15.62 -25.47
N SER A 266 -24.03 15.99 -25.34
CA SER A 266 -24.79 16.61 -26.43
C SER A 266 -24.25 18.00 -26.79
N LEU A 267 -23.92 18.81 -25.78
CA LEU A 267 -23.30 20.14 -25.97
C LEU A 267 -21.93 20.04 -26.65
N SER A 268 -21.12 19.03 -26.28
CA SER A 268 -19.80 18.82 -26.90
C SER A 268 -19.85 18.46 -28.39
N ILE A 269 -20.96 17.86 -28.85
CA ILE A 269 -21.17 17.49 -30.26
C ILE A 269 -21.61 18.71 -31.09
N GLU A 270 -22.41 19.60 -30.49
CA GLU A 270 -22.92 20.81 -31.16
C GLU A 270 -21.81 21.85 -31.39
N GLU A 271 -20.86 22.00 -30.45
CA GLU A 271 -19.68 22.88 -30.60
C GLU A 271 -18.67 22.40 -31.66
N LEU A 272 -18.76 21.13 -32.09
CA LEU A 272 -17.88 20.53 -33.10
C LEU A 272 -18.42 20.60 -34.53
N GLN A 273 -19.62 21.15 -34.74
CA GLN A 273 -20.16 21.38 -36.08
C GLN A 273 -19.86 22.81 -36.55
N PRO A 274 -19.23 22.98 -37.74
CA PRO A 274 -18.78 24.29 -38.25
C PRO A 274 -19.92 25.21 -38.70
#